data_AF-A0A7Y9MBN1-F1
#
_entry.id   AF-A0A7Y9MBN1-F1
#
_cell.length_a   1.000
_cell.length_b   1.000
_cell.length_c   1.000
_cell.angle_alpha   90.00
_cell.angle_beta   90.00
_cell.angle_gamma   90.00
#
_symmetry.space_group_name_H-M   'P 1'
#
loop_
_entity.id
_entity.type
_entity.pdbx_description
1 polymer ?
#
loop_
_entity_poly.entity_id
_entity_poly.type
_entity_poly.pdbx_seq_one_letter_code
_entity_poly.pdbx_strand_id
1 'polypeptide(L)'
;MTWNPLRLTQKRWKAVYIVGGYLVIFVINVLLPQGGGLAIITLILDVAWIYGGTRIFRGAGELVQPPRPWWRMTARPRAGFVLGILVFAPAVAAYIALVATEPLVPAWWLLMLENVVWAALYVSSSVRLTRGAAPEATPASSRP
;
A
#
# COMPACT_ATOMS: atom_id res chain seq x y z
N MET A 1 28.91 0.48 0.27
CA MET A 1 27.48 0.09 0.41
C MET A 1 26.90 0.87 1.57
N THR A 2 26.45 2.11 1.33
CA THR A 2 25.99 3.01 2.40
C THR A 2 24.57 2.62 2.78
N TRP A 3 24.46 1.95 3.93
CA TRP A 3 23.20 1.54 4.53
C TRP A 3 22.41 2.80 4.91
N ASN A 4 21.28 3.05 4.25
CA ASN A 4 20.39 4.13 4.62
C ASN A 4 19.15 3.49 5.28
N PRO A 5 19.01 3.55 6.63
CA PRO A 5 18.05 2.75 7.40
C PRO A 5 16.58 3.00 7.05
N LEU A 6 16.29 4.07 6.31
CA LEU A 6 14.94 4.49 5.92
C LEU A 6 14.42 3.85 4.61
N ARG A 7 15.18 2.98 3.90
CA ARG A 7 14.80 2.55 2.53
C ARG A 7 14.97 1.06 2.27
N LEU A 8 13.84 0.39 2.00
CA LEU A 8 13.78 -1.03 1.67
C LEU A 8 13.84 -1.23 0.14
N THR A 9 15.02 -1.60 -0.38
CA THR A 9 15.22 -1.93 -1.80
C THR A 9 15.10 -3.43 -2.07
N GLN A 10 15.55 -4.26 -1.13
CA GLN A 10 15.56 -5.71 -1.28
C GLN A 10 14.16 -6.31 -1.19
N LYS A 11 13.86 -7.26 -2.09
CA LYS A 11 12.55 -7.92 -2.19
C LYS A 11 12.13 -8.60 -0.88
N ARG A 12 13.05 -9.29 -0.22
CA ARG A 12 12.79 -10.01 1.05
C ARG A 12 12.24 -9.12 2.15
N TRP A 13 12.84 -7.94 2.34
CA TRP A 13 12.41 -7.03 3.40
C TRP A 13 11.06 -6.36 3.09
N LYS A 14 10.76 -6.14 1.80
CA LYS A 14 9.42 -5.69 1.40
C LYS A 14 8.36 -6.75 1.69
N ALA A 15 8.67 -8.01 1.38
CA ALA A 15 7.77 -9.11 1.69
C ALA A 15 7.55 -9.24 3.20
N VAL A 16 8.62 -9.16 4.01
CA VAL A 16 8.50 -9.17 5.48
C VAL A 16 7.68 -7.99 5.99
N TYR A 17 7.86 -6.78 5.45
CA TYR A 17 7.04 -5.62 5.82
C TYR A 17 5.56 -5.82 5.45
N ILE A 18 5.29 -6.39 4.28
CA ILE A 18 3.92 -6.63 3.81
C ILE A 18 3.25 -7.72 4.66
N VAL A 19 3.90 -8.87 4.80
CA VAL A 19 3.36 -10.00 5.57
C VAL A 19 3.26 -9.65 7.05
N GLY A 20 4.26 -8.96 7.60
CA GLY A 20 4.28 -8.52 8.98
C GLY A 20 3.16 -7.54 9.31
N GLY A 21 2.86 -6.58 8.44
CA GLY A 21 1.74 -5.67 8.64
C GLY A 21 0.39 -6.39 8.64
N TYR A 22 0.14 -7.24 7.64
CA TYR A 22 -1.07 -8.08 7.62
C TYR A 22 -1.20 -8.95 8.87
N LEU A 23 -0.11 -9.56 9.32
CA LEU A 23 -0.11 -10.40 10.51
C LEU A 23 -0.43 -9.59 11.78
N VAL A 24 0.19 -8.42 11.94
CA VAL A 24 -0.07 -7.54 13.10
C VAL A 24 -1.53 -7.10 13.13
N ILE A 25 -2.05 -6.63 11.99
CA ILE A 25 -3.46 -6.20 11.88
C ILE A 25 -4.40 -7.39 12.14
N PHE A 26 -4.11 -8.56 11.59
CA PHE A 26 -4.88 -9.78 11.84
C PHE A 26 -4.90 -10.14 13.33
N VAL A 27 -3.74 -10.15 14.00
CA VAL A 27 -3.63 -10.46 15.43
C VAL A 27 -4.43 -9.46 16.27
N ILE A 28 -4.34 -8.16 15.96
CA ILE A 28 -5.12 -7.11 16.62
C ILE A 28 -6.62 -7.37 16.48
N ASN A 29 -7.09 -7.67 15.27
CA ASN A 29 -8.52 -7.89 15.01
C ASN A 29 -9.01 -9.23 15.58
N VAL A 30 -8.16 -10.24 15.78
CA VAL A 30 -8.58 -11.52 16.38
C VAL A 30 -8.59 -11.45 17.91
N LEU A 31 -7.60 -10.79 18.51
CA LEU A 31 -7.39 -10.83 19.97
C LEU A 31 -8.16 -9.76 20.73
N LEU A 32 -8.53 -8.65 20.09
CA LEU A 32 -9.18 -7.53 20.75
C LEU A 32 -10.71 -7.56 20.59
N PRO A 33 -11.47 -7.04 21.58
CA PRO A 33 -12.91 -6.92 21.47
C PRO A 33 -13.34 -6.05 20.28
N GLN A 34 -14.30 -6.56 19.51
CA GLN A 34 -14.81 -5.86 18.34
C GLN A 34 -15.65 -4.65 18.74
N GLY A 35 -15.50 -3.55 18.01
CA GLY A 35 -16.26 -2.32 18.22
C GLY A 35 -15.76 -1.18 17.34
N GLY A 36 -16.51 -0.07 17.32
CA GLY A 36 -16.17 1.09 16.49
C GLY A 36 -14.78 1.65 16.76
N GLY A 37 -14.34 1.66 18.03
CA GLY A 37 -13.00 2.12 18.40
C GLY A 37 -11.88 1.28 17.79
N LEU A 38 -12.00 -0.05 17.83
CA LEU A 38 -11.02 -0.95 17.22
C LEU A 38 -10.96 -0.76 15.71
N ALA A 39 -12.10 -0.59 15.04
CA ALA A 39 -12.13 -0.36 13.61
C ALA A 39 -11.43 0.94 13.19
N ILE A 40 -11.58 2.03 13.98
CA ILE A 40 -10.86 3.28 13.75
C ILE A 40 -9.34 3.07 13.92
N ILE A 41 -8.93 2.33 14.95
CA ILE A 41 -7.51 2.01 15.18
C ILE A 41 -6.96 1.20 13.99
N THR A 42 -7.67 0.16 13.55
CA THR A 42 -7.29 -0.66 12.40
C THR A 42 -7.14 0.20 11.15
N LEU A 43 -8.11 1.08 10.86
CA LEU A 43 -8.05 2.01 9.72
C LEU A 43 -6.82 2.92 9.79
N ILE A 44 -6.52 3.50 10.95
CA ILE A 44 -5.34 4.37 11.10
C ILE A 44 -4.05 3.57 10.86
N LEU A 45 -3.98 2.34 11.39
CA LEU A 45 -2.83 1.47 11.20
C LEU A 45 -2.67 1.04 9.74
N ASP A 46 -3.75 0.70 9.05
CA ASP A 46 -3.75 0.34 7.63
C ASP A 46 -3.27 1.51 6.76
N VAL A 47 -3.85 2.70 6.94
CA VAL A 47 -3.42 3.93 6.25
C VAL A 47 -1.92 4.17 6.48
N ALA A 48 -1.47 4.15 7.74
CA ALA A 48 -0.08 4.42 8.08
C ALA A 48 0.88 3.39 7.47
N TRP A 49 0.51 2.11 7.55
CA TRP A 49 1.32 1.01 7.07
C TRP A 49 1.39 0.95 5.53
N ILE A 50 0.25 1.06 4.84
CA ILE A 50 0.18 1.08 3.37
C ILE A 50 0.89 2.33 2.84
N TYR A 51 0.56 3.51 3.35
CA TYR A 51 1.19 4.76 2.93
C TYR A 51 2.69 4.72 3.21
N GLY A 52 3.12 4.30 4.40
CA GLY A 52 4.53 4.11 4.75
C GLY A 52 5.26 3.21 3.76
N GLY A 53 4.65 2.07 3.40
CA GLY A 53 5.19 1.14 2.41
C GLY A 53 5.41 1.81 1.03
N THR A 54 4.45 2.59 0.55
CA THR A 54 4.57 3.28 -0.75
C THR A 54 5.72 4.29 -0.80
N ARG A 55 6.09 4.88 0.34
CA ARG A 55 7.16 5.89 0.46
C ARG A 55 8.53 5.28 0.76
N ILE A 56 8.57 4.20 1.54
CA ILE A 56 9.81 3.50 1.94
C ILE A 56 10.31 2.56 0.83
N PHE A 57 9.41 1.90 0.10
CA PHE A 57 9.79 0.89 -0.90
C PHE A 57 10.35 1.55 -2.15
N ARG A 58 11.62 1.26 -2.49
CA ARG A 58 12.30 1.79 -3.69
C ARG A 58 12.63 0.72 -4.72
N GLY A 59 12.53 1.06 -6.01
CA GLY A 59 12.99 0.20 -7.10
C GLY A 59 14.51 0.05 -7.09
N ALA A 60 15.04 -1.05 -7.63
CA ALA A 60 16.47 -1.17 -7.85
C ALA A 60 16.92 -0.13 -8.88
N GLY A 61 17.91 0.70 -8.52
CA GLY A 61 18.42 1.77 -9.39
C GLY A 61 17.56 3.04 -9.48
N GLU A 62 16.50 3.15 -8.68
CA GLU A 62 15.67 4.36 -8.66
C GLU A 62 16.41 5.51 -7.97
N LEU A 63 16.50 6.67 -8.63
CA LEU A 63 17.16 7.86 -8.07
C LEU A 63 16.50 8.27 -6.75
N VAL A 64 17.36 8.60 -5.78
CA VAL A 64 16.94 8.94 -4.41
C VAL A 64 16.24 10.29 -4.36
N GLN A 65 16.63 11.19 -5.26
CA GLN A 65 15.99 12.45 -5.57
C GLN A 65 15.76 12.51 -7.09
N PRO A 66 14.60 13.03 -7.54
CA PRO A 66 13.56 13.72 -6.78
C PRO A 66 12.62 12.80 -5.96
N PRO A 67 11.81 13.37 -5.03
CA PRO A 67 10.70 12.65 -4.40
C PRO A 67 9.79 12.00 -5.45
N ARG A 68 9.26 10.80 -5.17
CA ARG A 68 8.32 10.18 -6.10
C ARG A 68 7.09 11.07 -6.23
N PRO A 69 6.53 11.21 -7.44
CA PRO A 69 5.21 11.80 -7.62
C PRO A 69 4.20 11.12 -6.69
N TRP A 70 3.29 11.90 -6.11
CA TRP A 70 2.34 11.40 -5.11
C TRP A 70 1.49 10.24 -5.64
N TRP A 71 1.18 10.23 -6.94
CA TRP A 71 0.42 9.20 -7.65
C TRP A 71 1.19 7.88 -7.81
N ARG A 72 2.52 7.88 -7.68
CA ARG A 72 3.36 6.71 -7.95
C ARG A 72 3.52 5.86 -6.69
N MET A 73 2.60 4.91 -6.53
CA MET A 73 2.56 3.99 -5.39
C MET A 73 3.68 2.93 -5.46
N THR A 74 4.10 2.53 -6.65
CA THR A 74 5.16 1.53 -6.84
C THR A 74 6.17 1.92 -7.93
N ALA A 75 7.32 1.24 -7.93
CA ALA A 75 8.32 1.43 -8.98
C ALA A 75 8.00 0.69 -10.29
N ARG A 76 7.25 -0.41 -10.22
CA ARG A 76 7.01 -1.34 -11.34
C ARG A 76 5.51 -1.61 -11.53
N PRO A 77 4.97 -1.58 -12.76
CA PRO A 77 3.55 -1.81 -13.00
C PRO A 77 3.03 -3.13 -12.44
N ARG A 78 3.74 -4.25 -12.69
CA ARG A 78 3.34 -5.58 -12.21
C ARG A 78 3.19 -5.63 -10.68
N ALA A 79 4.05 -4.94 -9.95
CA ALA A 79 3.99 -4.92 -8.49
C ALA A 79 2.75 -4.17 -7.98
N GLY A 80 2.37 -3.07 -8.64
CA GLY A 80 1.17 -2.34 -8.25
C GLY A 80 -0.12 -3.11 -8.55
N PHE A 81 -0.21 -3.88 -9.64
CA PHE A 81 -1.37 -4.77 -9.85
C PHE A 81 -1.50 -5.84 -8.76
N VAL A 82 -0.39 -6.52 -8.43
CA VAL A 82 -0.39 -7.54 -7.38
C VAL A 82 -0.77 -6.95 -6.02
N LEU A 83 -0.20 -5.79 -5.66
CA LEU A 83 -0.55 -5.11 -4.40
C LEU A 83 -1.98 -4.58 -4.41
N GLY A 84 -2.49 -4.12 -5.55
CA GLY A 84 -3.88 -3.70 -5.69
C GLY A 84 -4.85 -4.85 -5.42
N ILE A 85 -4.58 -6.03 -5.97
CA ILE A 85 -5.38 -7.25 -5.69
C ILE A 85 -5.27 -7.63 -4.21
N LEU A 86 -4.06 -7.61 -3.65
CA LEU A 86 -3.82 -7.98 -2.27
C LEU A 86 -4.57 -7.09 -1.28
N VAL A 87 -4.58 -5.77 -1.50
CA VAL A 87 -5.30 -4.80 -0.66
C VAL A 87 -6.81 -4.81 -0.96
N PHE A 88 -7.24 -5.25 -2.14
CA PHE A 88 -8.67 -5.41 -2.44
C PHE A 88 -9.30 -6.61 -1.74
N ALA A 89 -8.55 -7.69 -1.50
CA ALA A 89 -9.08 -8.91 -0.89
C ALA A 89 -9.77 -8.69 0.49
N PRO A 90 -9.21 -7.88 1.41
CA PRO A 90 -9.91 -7.47 2.64
C PRO A 90 -11.23 -6.75 2.40
N ALA A 91 -11.38 -5.95 1.33
CA ALA A 91 -12.65 -5.28 1.01
C ALA A 91 -13.75 -6.29 0.68
N VAL A 92 -13.40 -7.36 -0.05
CA VAL A 92 -14.34 -8.45 -0.38
C VAL A 92 -14.76 -9.19 0.89
N ALA A 93 -13.80 -9.50 1.77
CA ALA A 93 -14.10 -10.12 3.06
C ALA A 93 -15.01 -9.24 3.93
N ALA A 94 -14.73 -7.93 4.00
CA ALA A 94 -15.56 -6.97 4.71
C ALA A 94 -16.98 -6.90 4.14
N TYR A 95 -17.12 -6.92 2.81
CA TYR A 95 -18.43 -6.95 2.15
C TYR A 95 -19.21 -8.22 2.44
N ILE A 96 -18.57 -9.39 2.39
CA ILE A 96 -19.22 -10.68 2.75
C ILE A 96 -19.71 -10.64 4.20
N ALA A 97 -18.87 -10.16 5.13
CA ALA A 97 -19.25 -10.02 6.53
C ALA A 97 -20.44 -9.05 6.70
N LEU A 98 -20.42 -7.92 5.99
CA LEU A 98 -21.48 -6.92 6.01
C LEU A 98 -22.84 -7.48 5.61
N VAL A 99 -22.88 -8.26 4.52
CA VAL A 99 -24.13 -8.86 4.00
C VAL A 99 -24.63 -9.99 4.91
N ALA A 100 -23.73 -10.63 5.67
CA ALA A 100 -24.07 -11.76 6.55
C ALA A 100 -24.58 -11.33 7.94
N THR A 101 -24.53 -10.06 8.31
CA THR A 101 -24.83 -9.59 9.69
C THR A 101 -25.85 -8.44 9.72
N GLU A 102 -26.83 -8.49 10.64
CA GLU A 102 -27.72 -7.37 11.00
C GLU A 102 -27.49 -6.94 12.47
N PRO A 103 -27.48 -5.63 12.83
CA PRO A 103 -27.50 -4.43 11.99
C PRO A 103 -26.09 -3.89 11.65
N LEU A 104 -25.99 -3.21 10.52
CA LEU A 104 -24.76 -2.65 9.94
C LEU A 104 -24.00 -1.71 10.90
N VAL A 105 -22.72 -2.02 11.18
CA VAL A 105 -21.81 -1.11 11.87
C VAL A 105 -21.14 -0.20 10.82
N PRO A 106 -21.27 1.15 10.90
CA PRO A 106 -20.68 2.10 9.95
C PRO A 106 -19.17 1.92 9.72
N ALA A 107 -18.46 1.40 10.72
CA ALA A 107 -17.06 1.06 10.65
C ALA A 107 -16.70 0.07 9.52
N TRP A 108 -17.56 -0.91 9.23
CA TRP A 108 -17.30 -1.89 8.16
C TRP A 108 -17.33 -1.25 6.77
N TRP A 109 -18.22 -0.28 6.56
CA TRP A 109 -18.23 0.51 5.33
C TRP A 109 -16.94 1.31 5.16
N LEU A 110 -16.45 1.93 6.23
CA LEU A 110 -15.20 2.71 6.18
C LEU A 110 -14.01 1.83 5.80
N LEU A 111 -13.86 0.66 6.43
CA LEU A 111 -12.80 -0.30 6.10
C LEU A 111 -12.91 -0.81 4.66
N MET A 112 -14.13 -1.09 4.19
CA MET A 112 -14.35 -1.50 2.80
C MET A 112 -13.92 -0.40 1.82
N LEU A 113 -14.39 0.84 2.05
CA LEU A 113 -14.09 1.99 1.19
C LEU A 113 -12.59 2.29 1.16
N GLU A 114 -11.93 2.23 2.31
CA GLU A 114 -10.48 2.40 2.40
C GLU A 114 -9.73 1.41 1.49
N ASN A 115 -10.02 0.12 1.61
CA ASN A 115 -9.34 -0.92 0.84
C ASN A 115 -9.60 -0.77 -0.66
N VAL A 116 -10.82 -0.37 -1.05
CA VAL A 116 -11.15 -0.04 -2.46
C VAL A 116 -10.34 1.15 -2.97
N VAL A 117 -10.22 2.22 -2.17
CA VAL A 117 -9.44 3.41 -2.52
C VAL A 117 -7.97 3.05 -2.72
N TRP A 118 -7.36 2.30 -1.79
CA TRP A 118 -5.97 1.89 -1.93
C TRP A 118 -5.75 1.00 -3.15
N ALA A 119 -6.63 0.02 -3.39
CA ALA A 119 -6.57 -0.82 -4.57
C ALA A 119 -6.63 0.01 -5.87
N ALA A 120 -7.55 0.97 -5.95
CA ALA A 120 -7.67 1.88 -7.09
C ALA A 120 -6.42 2.75 -7.29
N LEU A 121 -5.80 3.22 -6.20
CA LEU A 121 -4.54 3.97 -6.24
C LEU A 121 -3.37 3.11 -6.77
N TYR A 122 -3.27 1.85 -6.34
CA TYR A 122 -2.27 0.92 -6.85
C TYR A 122 -2.47 0.57 -8.33
N VAL A 123 -3.72 0.34 -8.74
CA VAL A 123 -4.07 0.06 -10.14
C VAL A 123 -3.83 1.28 -11.02
N SER A 124 -4.28 2.48 -10.61
CA SER A 124 -4.07 3.71 -11.37
C SER A 124 -2.59 4.08 -11.49
N SER A 125 -1.80 3.88 -10.43
CA SER A 125 -0.34 3.98 -10.49
C SER A 125 0.25 3.01 -11.52
N SER A 126 -0.25 1.77 -11.57
CA SER A 126 0.27 0.74 -12.48
C SER A 126 -0.07 1.04 -13.93
N VAL A 127 -1.31 1.48 -14.21
CA VAL A 127 -1.76 1.90 -15.54
C VAL A 127 -0.91 3.06 -16.06
N ARG A 128 -0.64 4.08 -15.23
CA ARG A 128 0.22 5.21 -15.60
C ARG A 128 1.65 4.77 -15.93
N LEU A 129 2.21 3.84 -15.16
CA LEU A 129 3.55 3.30 -15.44
C LEU A 129 3.60 2.45 -16.71
N THR A 130 2.55 1.66 -16.99
CA THR A 130 2.45 0.89 -18.25
C THR A 130 2.32 1.80 -19.46
N ARG A 131 1.64 2.96 -19.32
CA ARG A 131 1.49 3.97 -20.36
C ARG A 131 2.74 4.82 -20.60
N GLY A 132 3.87 4.50 -19.96
CA GLY A 132 5.14 5.17 -20.21
C GLY A 132 5.26 6.55 -19.55
N ALA A 133 4.59 6.79 -18.43
CA ALA A 133 4.89 7.96 -17.59
C ALA A 133 6.40 7.98 -17.30
N ALA A 134 7.10 8.89 -17.99
CA ALA A 134 8.55 8.87 -18.14
C ALA A 134 9.26 8.91 -16.77
N PRO A 135 10.42 8.23 -16.61
CA PRO A 135 11.34 8.55 -15.54
C PRO A 135 11.75 10.03 -15.68
N GLU A 136 11.50 10.81 -14.64
CA GLU A 136 11.86 12.23 -14.58
C GLU A 136 13.39 12.37 -14.70
N ALA A 137 13.79 13.08 -15.77
CA ALA A 137 15.10 13.64 -16.12
C ALA A 137 16.37 12.77 -16.00
N THR A 138 16.87 12.32 -17.15
CA THR A 138 18.31 12.16 -17.40
C THR A 138 19.03 13.47 -17.03
N PRO A 139 20.01 13.48 -16.11
CA PRO A 139 20.84 14.66 -15.90
C PRO A 139 21.52 14.96 -17.24
N ALA A 140 21.38 16.19 -17.73
CA ALA A 140 22.03 16.63 -18.94
C ALA A 140 23.52 16.27 -18.86
N SER A 141 23.96 15.32 -19.69
CA SER A 141 25.39 15.10 -19.91
C SER A 141 25.91 16.39 -20.53
N SER A 142 26.58 17.21 -19.73
CA SER A 142 27.51 18.22 -20.22
C SER A 142 28.56 17.49 -21.03
N ARG A 143 28.37 17.45 -22.35
CA ARG A 143 29.45 17.07 -23.27
C ARG A 143 30.41 18.27 -23.33
N PRO A 144 31.72 18.04 -23.17
CA PRO A 144 32.74 19.07 -23.37
C PRO A 144 32.77 19.54 -24.83
#